data_AF-A0A239DH03-F1
#
_entry.id   AF-A0A239DH03-F1
#
_cell.length_a   1.000
_cell.length_b   1.000
_cell.length_c   1.000
_cell.angle_alpha   90.00
_cell.angle_beta   90.00
_cell.angle_gamma   90.00
#
_symmetry.space_group_name_H-M   'P 1'
#
loop_
_entity.id
_entity.type
_entity.pdbx_description
1 polymer ?
#
loop_
_entity_poly.entity_id
_entity_poly.type
_entity_poly.pdbx_seq_one_letter_code
_entity_poly.pdbx_strand_id
1 'polypeptide(L)'
;MTKVGFEFPRDESQQWDGFNEPGIEHFSGSPFRSLGREGTQNTVDAAKGLPARIDIRRIDVPTDSIPGADGLRKALELCAQEAPNEGEKAEKFFGEALSILGKTKVSVLQFADSNTHGVRGPCDNGNPYFALMKATGQSKKPSETSIGSFGIGKFAPYTVSGLRTIFLSTVFQDEENNLQH
;
A
#
# COMPACT_ATOMS: atom_id res chain seq x y z
N MET A 1 -1.01 -19.70 14.78
CA MET A 1 -0.84 -19.11 13.44
C MET A 1 -2.01 -18.19 13.18
N THR A 2 -1.77 -16.89 13.07
CA THR A 2 -2.80 -15.91 12.69
C THR A 2 -3.28 -16.26 11.28
N LYS A 3 -4.60 -16.38 11.09
CA LYS A 3 -5.16 -16.73 9.79
C LYS A 3 -4.90 -15.56 8.84
N VAL A 4 -4.05 -15.75 7.82
CA VAL A 4 -3.85 -14.77 6.76
C VAL A 4 -5.16 -14.63 5.98
N GLY A 5 -5.68 -13.42 5.87
CA GLY A 5 -6.95 -13.15 5.18
C GLY A 5 -7.36 -11.70 5.31
N PHE A 6 -8.41 -11.33 4.58
CA PHE A 6 -9.03 -10.02 4.71
C PHE A 6 -9.88 -9.95 5.97
N GLU A 7 -9.73 -8.86 6.71
CA GLU A 7 -10.54 -8.51 7.87
C GLU A 7 -11.33 -7.25 7.52
N PHE A 8 -12.65 -7.34 7.59
CA PHE A 8 -13.56 -6.22 7.38
C PHE A 8 -14.24 -5.93 8.73
N PRO A 9 -13.74 -4.97 9.52
CA PRO A 9 -14.36 -4.63 10.79
C PRO A 9 -15.78 -4.11 10.54
N ARG A 10 -16.71 -4.48 11.42
CA ARG A 10 -18.07 -3.95 11.35
C ARG A 10 -18.01 -2.45 11.66
N ASP A 11 -18.52 -1.63 10.75
CA ASP A 11 -18.72 -0.22 11.02
C ASP A 11 -20.03 -0.02 11.80
N GLU A 12 -19.93 0.58 12.97
CA GLU A 12 -21.05 0.94 13.85
C GLU A 12 -21.29 2.45 13.90
N SER A 13 -20.52 3.23 13.13
CA SER A 13 -20.53 4.70 13.15
C SER A 13 -21.84 5.32 12.65
N GLN A 14 -22.66 4.55 11.92
CA GLN A 14 -23.83 5.03 11.16
C GLN A 14 -23.48 6.18 10.19
N GLN A 15 -22.21 6.29 9.78
CA GLN A 15 -21.76 7.23 8.77
C GLN A 15 -21.71 6.55 7.40
N TRP A 16 -21.70 7.36 6.34
CA TRP A 16 -21.54 6.89 4.98
C TRP A 16 -20.20 7.38 4.44
N ASP A 17 -19.29 6.45 4.17
CA ASP A 17 -18.04 6.72 3.45
C ASP A 17 -18.26 6.47 1.95
N GLY A 18 -18.09 7.52 1.15
CA GLY A 18 -18.14 7.39 -0.30
C GLY A 18 -16.88 6.73 -0.88
N PHE A 19 -16.94 6.35 -2.15
CA PHE A 19 -15.87 5.68 -2.89
C PHE A 19 -14.61 6.54 -3.09
N ASN A 20 -14.78 7.86 -3.07
CA ASN A 20 -13.67 8.80 -3.26
C ASN A 20 -12.87 8.94 -1.97
N GLU A 21 -11.61 8.53 -2.00
CA GLU A 21 -10.65 8.72 -0.92
C GLU A 21 -9.85 10.02 -1.15
N PRO A 22 -9.98 11.04 -0.28
CA PRO A 22 -9.27 12.32 -0.43
C PRO A 22 -7.75 12.17 -0.60
N GLY A 23 -7.15 11.17 0.07
CA GLY A 23 -5.73 10.86 -0.09
C GLY A 23 -5.35 10.46 -1.50
N ILE A 24 -6.17 9.66 -2.19
CA ILE A 24 -5.96 9.24 -3.58
C ILE A 24 -6.18 10.42 -4.53
N GLU A 25 -7.24 11.21 -4.31
CA GLU A 25 -7.56 12.37 -5.16
C GLU A 25 -6.47 13.46 -5.09
N HIS A 26 -5.78 13.62 -3.96
CA HIS A 26 -4.65 14.54 -3.86
C HIS A 26 -3.53 14.23 -4.87
N PHE A 27 -3.30 12.95 -5.17
CA PHE A 27 -2.23 12.51 -6.06
C PHE A 27 -2.70 12.21 -7.50
N SER A 28 -4.01 12.18 -7.75
CA SER A 28 -4.60 11.82 -9.05
C SER A 28 -4.21 12.79 -10.18
N GLY A 29 -3.90 14.06 -9.86
CA GLY A 29 -3.43 15.05 -10.83
C GLY A 29 -1.97 14.87 -11.31
N SER A 30 -1.13 14.12 -10.58
CA SER A 30 0.26 13.84 -10.99
C SER A 30 0.79 12.50 -10.46
N PRO A 31 0.15 11.38 -10.83
CA PRO A 31 0.35 10.09 -10.15
C PRO A 31 1.78 9.56 -10.28
N PHE A 32 2.39 9.64 -11.46
CA PHE A 32 3.76 9.16 -11.68
C PHE A 32 4.82 9.99 -10.96
N ARG A 33 4.67 11.31 -10.95
CA ARG A 33 5.57 12.21 -10.20
C ARG A 33 5.47 11.93 -8.71
N SER A 34 4.24 11.74 -8.22
CA SER A 34 3.97 11.47 -6.82
C SER A 34 4.54 10.12 -6.40
N LEU A 35 4.31 9.08 -7.21
CA LEU A 35 4.91 7.77 -7.00
C LEU A 35 6.44 7.84 -7.01
N GLY A 36 7.03 8.55 -7.96
CA GLY A 36 8.48 8.68 -8.05
C GLY A 36 9.09 9.34 -6.82
N ARG A 37 8.41 10.34 -6.23
CA ARG A 37 8.86 11.01 -5.00
C ARG A 37 8.63 10.15 -3.75
N GLU A 38 7.40 9.71 -3.55
CA GLU A 38 6.96 9.01 -2.32
C GLU A 38 7.49 7.57 -2.28
N GLY A 39 7.52 6.88 -3.42
CA GLY A 39 8.00 5.49 -3.51
C GLY A 39 9.49 5.32 -3.24
N THR A 40 10.30 6.37 -3.44
CA THR A 40 11.75 6.33 -3.14
C THR A 40 12.08 6.78 -1.73
N GLN A 41 11.11 7.33 -0.98
CA GLN A 41 11.37 7.99 0.28
C GLN A 41 11.93 7.03 1.34
N ASN A 42 11.45 5.78 1.40
CA ASN A 42 11.97 4.78 2.33
C ASN A 42 13.48 4.55 2.13
N THR A 43 13.94 4.47 0.88
CA THR A 43 15.36 4.26 0.58
C THR A 43 16.22 5.44 1.03
N VAL A 44 15.71 6.66 0.87
CA VAL A 44 16.41 7.89 1.27
C VAL A 44 16.47 8.01 2.79
N ASP A 45 15.34 7.83 3.46
CA ASP A 45 15.20 8.07 4.91
C ASP A 45 15.85 6.95 5.75
N ALA A 46 15.87 5.71 5.22
CA ALA A 46 16.38 4.54 5.94
C ALA A 46 17.77 4.08 5.47
N ALA A 47 18.50 4.89 4.70
CA ALA A 47 19.84 4.54 4.21
C ALA A 47 20.79 4.20 5.38
N LYS A 48 21.34 2.98 5.38
CA LYS A 48 22.30 2.50 6.41
C LYS A 48 23.75 2.82 6.02
N GLY A 49 24.02 2.84 4.72
CA GLY A 49 25.32 3.17 4.15
C GLY A 49 25.17 3.71 2.74
N LEU A 50 26.25 4.26 2.19
CA LEU A 50 26.24 4.80 0.82
C LEU A 50 26.99 3.88 -0.16
N PRO A 51 26.45 3.67 -1.38
CA PRO A 51 25.14 4.13 -1.81
C PRO A 51 24.02 3.21 -1.28
N ALA A 52 22.90 3.81 -0.84
CA ALA A 52 21.63 3.11 -0.78
C ALA A 52 21.13 2.91 -2.21
N ARG A 53 20.52 1.75 -2.49
CA ARG A 53 20.11 1.38 -3.85
C ARG A 53 18.63 1.03 -3.87
N ILE A 54 17.97 1.43 -4.95
CA ILE A 54 16.60 1.04 -5.27
C ILE A 54 16.55 0.50 -6.71
N ASP A 55 15.96 -0.68 -6.87
CA ASP A 55 15.67 -1.29 -8.15
C ASP A 55 14.15 -1.24 -8.39
N ILE A 56 13.75 -0.54 -9.47
CA ILE A 56 12.34 -0.40 -9.86
C ILE A 56 12.12 -1.24 -11.10
N ARG A 57 11.19 -2.20 -11.02
CA ARG A 57 10.89 -3.10 -12.14
C ARG A 57 9.41 -3.44 -12.22
N ARG A 58 8.94 -3.65 -13.45
CA ARG A 58 7.65 -4.30 -13.70
C ARG A 58 7.90 -5.81 -13.82
N ILE A 59 7.21 -6.58 -13.00
CA ILE A 59 7.22 -8.05 -13.05
C ILE A 59 5.82 -8.56 -13.35
N ASP A 60 5.71 -9.73 -13.96
CA ASP A 60 4.42 -10.42 -14.13
C ASP A 60 4.35 -11.62 -13.20
N VAL A 61 3.35 -11.61 -12.32
CA VAL A 61 3.18 -12.61 -11.26
C VAL A 61 1.95 -13.45 -11.59
N PRO A 62 2.01 -14.79 -11.50
CA PRO A 62 0.83 -15.64 -11.60
C PRO A 62 -0.24 -15.21 -10.60
N THR A 63 -1.46 -15.00 -11.06
CA THR A 63 -2.53 -14.43 -10.21
C THR A 63 -2.83 -15.33 -9.00
N ASP A 64 -2.74 -16.66 -9.19
CA ASP A 64 -2.91 -17.69 -8.17
C ASP A 64 -1.78 -17.71 -7.11
N SER A 65 -0.63 -17.11 -7.39
CA SER A 65 0.47 -16.97 -6.44
C SER A 65 0.37 -15.72 -5.55
N ILE A 66 -0.58 -14.82 -5.82
CA ILE A 66 -0.78 -13.60 -5.04
C ILE A 66 -1.43 -13.96 -3.69
N PRO A 67 -0.82 -13.62 -2.55
CA PRO A 67 -1.40 -13.91 -1.24
C PRO A 67 -2.80 -13.32 -1.08
N GLY A 68 -3.78 -14.17 -0.79
CA GLY A 68 -5.17 -13.75 -0.58
C GLY A 68 -5.94 -13.37 -1.83
N ALA A 69 -5.46 -13.67 -3.05
CA ALA A 69 -6.10 -13.27 -4.30
C ALA A 69 -7.59 -13.62 -4.39
N ASP A 70 -7.97 -14.84 -3.98
CA ASP A 70 -9.37 -15.27 -3.98
C ASP A 70 -10.24 -14.47 -3.00
N GLY A 71 -9.68 -14.13 -1.83
CA GLY A 71 -10.35 -13.29 -0.84
C GLY A 71 -10.55 -11.86 -1.37
N LEU A 72 -9.53 -11.31 -2.03
CA LEU A 72 -9.60 -10.00 -2.67
C LEU A 72 -10.65 -10.00 -3.78
N ARG A 73 -10.64 -11.02 -4.64
CA ARG A 73 -11.62 -11.17 -5.73
C ARG A 73 -13.03 -11.18 -5.16
N LYS A 74 -13.30 -12.02 -4.15
CA LYS A 74 -14.62 -12.11 -3.53
C LYS A 74 -15.07 -10.79 -2.92
N ALA A 75 -14.16 -10.05 -2.27
CA ALA A 75 -14.47 -8.73 -1.72
C ALA A 75 -14.84 -7.73 -2.84
N LEU A 76 -14.06 -7.70 -3.91
CA LEU A 76 -14.32 -6.85 -5.08
C LEU A 76 -15.63 -7.21 -5.78
N GLU A 77 -15.97 -8.50 -5.88
CA GLU A 77 -17.25 -8.97 -6.44
C GLU A 77 -18.44 -8.48 -5.63
N LEU A 78 -18.35 -8.49 -4.29
CA LEU A 78 -19.39 -7.96 -3.41
C LEU A 78 -19.50 -6.44 -3.55
N CYS A 79 -18.37 -5.72 -3.56
CA CYS A 79 -18.40 -4.27 -3.77
C CYS A 79 -18.91 -3.88 -5.17
N ALA A 80 -18.63 -4.67 -6.19
CA ALA A 80 -19.10 -4.44 -7.55
C ALA A 80 -20.63 -4.48 -7.67
N GLN A 81 -21.32 -5.24 -6.80
CA GLN A 81 -22.79 -5.29 -6.77
C GLN A 81 -23.40 -3.97 -6.29
N GLU A 82 -22.74 -3.28 -5.37
CA GLU A 82 -23.19 -1.98 -4.83
C GLU A 82 -22.62 -0.77 -5.59
N ALA A 83 -21.60 -0.98 -6.43
CA ALA A 83 -20.94 0.09 -7.18
C ALA A 83 -21.90 1.00 -8.00
N PRO A 84 -22.99 0.49 -8.62
CA PRO A 84 -23.94 1.35 -9.31
C PRO A 84 -24.69 2.34 -8.42
N ASN A 85 -24.86 2.02 -7.13
CA ASN A 85 -25.47 2.92 -6.16
C ASN A 85 -24.53 4.07 -5.77
N GLU A 86 -23.23 3.90 -5.98
CA GLU A 86 -22.17 4.86 -5.65
C GLU A 86 -21.78 5.73 -6.86
N GLY A 87 -21.78 5.16 -8.06
CA GLY A 87 -21.68 5.89 -9.33
C GLY A 87 -20.64 5.35 -10.32
N GLU A 88 -20.58 5.96 -11.51
CA GLU A 88 -19.81 5.48 -12.67
C GLU A 88 -18.32 5.25 -12.38
N LYS A 89 -17.70 6.10 -11.55
CA LYS A 89 -16.30 5.93 -11.13
C LYS A 89 -16.08 4.61 -10.37
N ALA A 90 -17.00 4.27 -9.46
CA ALA A 90 -16.93 3.04 -8.68
C ALA A 90 -17.16 1.84 -9.59
N GLU A 91 -18.20 1.86 -10.43
CA GLU A 91 -18.49 0.78 -11.39
C GLU A 91 -17.28 0.47 -12.27
N LYS A 92 -16.68 1.52 -12.86
CA LYS A 92 -15.50 1.38 -13.71
C LYS A 92 -14.33 0.77 -12.95
N PHE A 93 -14.05 1.26 -11.74
CA PHE A 93 -12.95 0.73 -10.92
C PHE A 93 -13.13 -0.75 -10.60
N PHE A 94 -14.30 -1.15 -10.09
CA PHE A 94 -14.52 -2.55 -9.71
C PHE A 94 -14.52 -3.48 -10.93
N GLY A 95 -15.07 -3.03 -12.07
CA GLY A 95 -14.98 -3.78 -13.33
C GLY A 95 -13.54 -3.98 -13.81
N GLU A 96 -12.72 -2.93 -13.78
CA GLU A 96 -11.30 -3.01 -14.12
C GLU A 96 -10.52 -3.91 -13.15
N ALA A 97 -10.77 -3.78 -11.84
CA ALA A 97 -10.10 -4.58 -10.82
C ALA A 97 -10.40 -6.08 -10.96
N LEU A 98 -11.67 -6.44 -11.21
CA LEU A 98 -12.07 -7.82 -11.48
C LEU A 98 -11.47 -8.34 -12.79
N SER A 99 -11.41 -7.50 -13.83
CA SER A 99 -10.74 -7.85 -15.08
C SER A 99 -9.25 -8.14 -14.89
N ILE A 100 -8.55 -7.37 -14.03
CA ILE A 100 -7.14 -7.61 -13.69
C ILE A 100 -7.00 -8.97 -12.98
N LEU A 101 -7.81 -9.26 -11.98
CA LEU A 101 -7.77 -10.52 -11.25
C LEU A 101 -8.28 -11.72 -12.07
N GLY A 102 -9.00 -11.49 -13.17
CA GLY A 102 -9.43 -12.54 -14.10
C GLY A 102 -8.31 -13.04 -15.02
N LYS A 103 -7.17 -12.33 -15.10
CA LYS A 103 -6.02 -12.73 -15.92
C LYS A 103 -5.24 -13.86 -15.28
N THR A 104 -4.48 -14.60 -16.09
CA THR A 104 -3.54 -15.63 -15.60
C THR A 104 -2.32 -15.04 -14.89
N LYS A 105 -1.95 -13.80 -15.23
CA LYS A 105 -0.89 -13.04 -14.58
C LYS A 105 -1.32 -11.60 -14.34
N VAL A 106 -0.85 -11.03 -13.23
CA VAL A 106 -0.98 -9.61 -12.89
C VAL A 106 0.39 -8.95 -12.98
N SER A 107 0.46 -7.79 -13.63
CA SER A 107 1.66 -6.97 -13.62
C SER A 107 1.78 -6.24 -12.28
N VAL A 108 2.94 -6.37 -11.65
CA VAL A 108 3.29 -5.70 -10.38
C VAL A 108 4.44 -4.75 -10.64
N LEU A 109 4.28 -3.49 -10.23
CA LEU A 109 5.38 -2.53 -10.18
C LEU A 109 6.08 -2.69 -8.82
N GLN A 110 7.28 -3.26 -8.84
CA GLN A 110 8.07 -3.52 -7.65
C GLN A 110 9.12 -2.44 -7.44
N PHE A 111 9.20 -1.97 -6.20
CA PHE A 111 10.30 -1.17 -5.65
C PHE A 111 11.03 -2.08 -4.66
N ALA A 112 12.30 -2.37 -4.92
CA ALA A 112 13.14 -3.17 -4.03
C ALA A 112 14.37 -2.35 -3.63
N ASP A 113 14.51 -2.06 -2.34
CA ASP A 113 15.64 -1.32 -1.81
C ASP A 113 16.65 -2.22 -1.10
N SER A 114 17.89 -1.75 -1.04
CA SER A 114 19.00 -2.44 -0.38
C SER A 114 19.98 -1.45 0.22
N ASN A 115 20.77 -1.92 1.18
CA ASN A 115 21.63 -1.08 2.02
C ASN A 115 20.84 -0.05 2.84
N THR A 116 19.63 -0.42 3.26
CA THR A 116 18.76 0.34 4.15
C THR A 116 18.57 -0.42 5.47
N HIS A 117 18.04 0.26 6.49
CA HIS A 117 17.62 -0.36 7.74
C HIS A 117 16.29 -1.13 7.63
N GLY A 118 15.64 -1.08 6.46
CA GLY A 118 14.28 -1.53 6.27
C GLY A 118 13.28 -0.71 7.09
N VAL A 119 12.02 -1.15 7.04
CA VAL A 119 10.94 -0.65 7.89
C VAL A 119 10.86 -1.52 9.14
N ARG A 120 11.10 -0.92 10.32
CA ARG A 120 11.06 -1.65 11.60
C ARG A 120 9.63 -2.11 11.93
N GLY A 121 9.47 -3.41 12.14
CA GLY A 121 8.26 -4.05 12.64
C GLY A 121 8.29 -4.34 14.15
N PRO A 122 7.33 -5.14 14.66
CA PRO A 122 6.13 -5.68 13.99
C PRO A 122 5.13 -4.59 13.59
N CYS A 123 4.10 -4.93 12.80
CA CYS A 123 3.04 -3.99 12.36
C CYS A 123 2.02 -3.70 13.48
N ASP A 124 2.52 -3.19 14.60
CA ASP A 124 1.79 -2.79 15.81
C ASP A 124 1.88 -1.28 16.02
N ASN A 125 0.86 -0.70 16.66
CA ASN A 125 0.79 0.73 16.90
C ASN A 125 2.03 1.23 17.66
N GLY A 126 2.68 2.26 17.12
CA GLY A 126 3.95 2.79 17.62
C GLY A 126 5.17 2.41 16.77
N ASN A 127 5.08 1.34 15.96
CA ASN A 127 6.17 0.93 15.07
C ASN A 127 6.08 1.58 13.69
N PRO A 128 7.23 1.82 13.01
CA PRO A 128 7.27 2.37 11.65
C PRO A 128 6.44 1.58 10.64
N TYR A 129 6.41 0.24 10.73
CA TYR A 129 5.61 -0.59 9.83
C TYR A 129 4.10 -0.28 9.97
N PHE A 130 3.59 -0.15 11.19
CA PHE A 130 2.20 0.26 11.41
C PHE A 130 1.94 1.68 10.91
N ALA A 131 2.87 2.61 11.15
CA ALA A 131 2.75 3.99 10.68
C ALA A 131 2.62 4.07 9.15
N LEU A 132 3.42 3.26 8.43
CA LEU A 132 3.41 3.21 6.98
C LEU A 132 2.13 2.57 6.41
N MET A 133 1.67 1.47 7.01
CA MET A 133 0.55 0.68 6.46
C MET A 133 -0.83 1.09 6.98
N LYS A 134 -0.96 1.32 8.30
CA LYS A 134 -2.26 1.38 8.99
C LYS A 134 -2.58 2.75 9.57
N ALA A 135 -1.59 3.56 9.94
CA ALA A 135 -1.86 4.84 10.60
C ALA A 135 -2.48 5.85 9.63
N THR A 136 -3.68 6.34 9.94
CA THR A 136 -4.35 7.47 9.27
C THR A 136 -4.26 8.70 10.17
N GLY A 137 -3.96 9.88 9.60
CA GLY A 137 -3.95 11.15 10.35
C GLY A 137 -2.88 11.30 11.44
N GLN A 138 -1.95 10.35 11.61
CA GLN A 138 -0.88 10.47 12.61
C GLN A 138 0.41 10.99 11.98
N SER A 139 0.82 12.19 12.40
CA SER A 139 2.16 12.73 12.15
C SER A 139 3.02 12.52 13.40
N LYS A 140 3.76 11.41 13.50
CA LYS A 140 4.89 11.32 14.43
C LYS A 140 6.18 11.53 13.64
N LYS A 141 6.64 12.78 13.60
CA LYS A 141 7.96 13.12 13.04
C LYS A 141 9.04 12.68 14.05
N PRO A 142 10.03 11.85 13.66
CA PRO A 142 11.17 11.56 14.52
C PRO A 142 12.12 12.76 14.67
N SER A 143 12.04 13.73 13.75
CA SER A 143 12.86 14.95 13.75
C SER A 143 12.20 16.08 12.95
N GLU A 144 12.52 17.34 13.29
CA GLU A 144 12.07 18.54 12.57
C GLU A 144 12.49 18.58 11.09
N THR A 145 13.50 17.78 10.69
CA THR A 145 14.04 17.69 9.34
C THR A 145 13.35 16.67 8.43
N SER A 146 12.35 15.94 8.93
CA SER A 146 11.57 15.01 8.12
C SER A 146 10.66 15.77 7.15
N ILE A 147 11.02 15.83 5.86
CA ILE A 147 10.25 16.42 4.76
C ILE A 147 9.08 15.47 4.37
N GLY A 148 8.41 14.89 5.36
CA GLY A 148 7.25 14.03 5.17
C GLY A 148 5.97 14.84 5.17
N SER A 149 5.14 14.64 4.15
CA SER A 149 3.75 15.10 4.10
C SER A 149 2.95 14.50 5.28
N PHE A 150 1.75 15.02 5.57
CA PHE A 150 0.85 14.68 6.70
C PHE A 150 0.37 13.20 6.73
N GLY A 151 1.24 12.22 6.52
CA GLY A 151 0.89 10.80 6.39
C GLY A 151 0.15 10.44 5.11
N ILE A 152 0.02 11.38 4.15
CA ILE A 152 -0.71 11.17 2.90
C ILE A 152 0.12 10.52 1.80
N GLY A 153 1.46 10.67 1.83
CA GLY A 153 2.38 10.10 0.83
C GLY A 153 2.18 8.60 0.55
N LYS A 154 1.73 7.85 1.57
CA LYS A 154 1.38 6.43 1.45
C LYS A 154 0.28 6.13 0.42
N PHE A 155 -0.53 7.12 0.04
CA PHE A 155 -1.59 6.97 -0.97
C PHE A 155 -1.07 7.04 -2.40
N ALA A 156 0.16 7.54 -2.63
CA ALA A 156 0.70 7.67 -3.98
C ALA A 156 0.75 6.32 -4.77
N PRO A 157 1.18 5.19 -4.18
CA PRO A 157 1.12 3.88 -4.86
C PRO A 157 -0.30 3.44 -5.24
N TYR A 158 -1.31 3.82 -4.47
CA TYR A 158 -2.70 3.45 -4.73
C TYR A 158 -3.26 4.14 -5.98
N THR A 159 -2.71 5.30 -6.35
CA THR A 159 -3.15 6.05 -7.55
C THR A 159 -2.73 5.41 -8.87
N VAL A 160 -1.67 4.59 -8.84
CA VAL A 160 -1.15 3.89 -10.03
C VAL A 160 -1.49 2.40 -10.05
N SER A 161 -2.00 1.86 -8.94
CA SER A 161 -2.41 0.46 -8.82
C SER A 161 -3.87 0.30 -9.23
N GLY A 162 -4.12 -0.44 -10.30
CA GLY A 162 -5.48 -0.80 -10.73
C GLY A 162 -6.29 -1.62 -9.71
N LEU A 163 -5.61 -2.28 -8.76
CA LEU A 163 -6.26 -3.00 -7.65
C LEU A 163 -6.32 -2.17 -6.36
N ARG A 164 -5.83 -0.92 -6.35
CA ARG A 164 -5.57 -0.12 -5.14
C ARG A 164 -4.98 -0.97 -3.99
N THR A 165 -3.99 -1.82 -4.31
CA THR A 165 -3.40 -2.79 -3.38
C THR A 165 -1.89 -2.65 -3.41
N ILE A 166 -1.26 -2.71 -2.24
CA ILE A 166 0.21 -2.73 -2.11
C ILE A 166 0.63 -3.95 -1.29
N PHE A 167 1.81 -4.48 -1.62
CA PHE A 167 2.50 -5.48 -0.83
C PHE A 167 3.76 -4.84 -0.26
N LEU A 168 3.95 -4.97 1.05
CA LEU A 168 5.15 -4.51 1.74
C LEU A 168 5.78 -5.70 2.45
N SER A 169 7.04 -5.96 2.13
CA SER A 169 7.94 -6.87 2.84
C SER A 169 9.19 -6.07 3.17
N THR A 170 9.79 -6.37 4.30
CA THR A 170 10.92 -5.62 4.84
C THR A 170 11.80 -6.56 5.64
N VAL A 171 13.11 -6.32 5.62
CA VAL A 171 14.05 -6.95 6.54
C VAL A 171 14.64 -5.85 7.41
N PHE A 172 14.59 -6.03 8.72
CA PHE A 172 15.09 -5.05 9.68
C PHE A 172 15.88 -5.71 10.81
N GLN A 173 16.73 -4.94 11.50
CA GLN A 173 17.41 -5.40 12.71
C GLN A 173 16.59 -4.99 13.94
N ASP A 174 16.36 -5.92 14.85
CA ASP A 174 15.75 -5.63 16.15
C ASP A 174 16.78 -5.05 17.16
N GLU A 175 16.34 -4.80 18.39
CA GLU A 175 17.18 -4.20 19.45
C GLU A 175 18.34 -5.12 19.87
N GLU A 176 18.23 -6.43 19.61
CA GLU A 176 19.25 -7.43 19.86
C GLU A 176 20.19 -7.63 18.66
N ASN A 177 20.03 -6.83 17.61
CA ASN A 177 20.73 -6.92 16.31
C ASN A 177 20.41 -8.18 15.49
N ASN A 178 19.34 -8.91 15.82
CA ASN A 178 18.90 -10.03 15.01
C ASN A 178 18.14 -9.53 13.77
N LEU A 179 18.34 -10.20 12.64
CA LEU A 179 17.58 -9.90 11.42
C LEU A 179 16.18 -10.50 11.50
N GLN A 180 15.19 -9.67 11.28
CA GLN A 180 13.76 -9.99 11.26
C GLN A 180 13.19 -9.72 9.87
N HIS A 181 12.12 -10.44 9.52
CA HIS A 181 11.35 -10.29 8.27
C HIS A 181 9.87 -10.08 8.59
#